data_AF-A0A2V5SE68-F1
#
_entry.id   AF-A0A2V5SE68-F1
#
_cell.length_a   1.000
_cell.length_b   1.000
_cell.length_c   1.000
_cell.angle_alpha   90.00
_cell.angle_beta   90.00
_cell.angle_gamma   90.00
#
_symmetry.space_group_name_H-M   'P 1'
#
loop_
_entity.id
_entity.type
_entity.pdbx_description
1 polymer ?
#
loop_
_entity_poly.entity_id
_entity_poly.type
_entity_poly.pdbx_seq_one_letter_code
_entity_poly.pdbx_strand_id
1 'polypeptide(L)'
;MKVGHKLLKLFDPDIIASTREHMHRALHPISARKIHVELERDKSWNALRQKYPRGVKEVHRFGDTKFWIKRNVERAQDLSLDRGPRRYILDLGCGPGYFIYVAQKLGPQRRRPRYR
;
A
#
# COMPACT_ATOMS: atom_id res chain seq x y z
N MET A 1 0.12 -38.63 21.84
CA MET A 1 -0.87 -37.65 21.31
C MET A 1 -0.28 -36.24 21.41
N LYS A 2 0.05 -35.57 20.28
CA LYS A 2 0.66 -34.21 20.25
C LYS A 2 -0.03 -33.26 19.27
N VAL A 3 -1.30 -33.53 18.92
CA VAL A 3 -2.04 -32.75 17.91
C VAL A 3 -2.78 -31.56 18.55
N GLY A 4 -3.25 -31.69 19.80
CA GLY A 4 -4.03 -30.66 20.50
C GLY A 4 -3.28 -29.36 20.79
N HIS A 5 -1.98 -29.43 21.14
CA HIS A 5 -1.16 -28.24 21.42
C HIS A 5 -0.86 -27.40 20.17
N LYS A 6 -0.88 -27.99 18.97
CA LYS A 6 -0.76 -27.25 17.70
C LYS A 6 -2.07 -26.55 17.33
N LEU A 7 -3.23 -27.13 17.67
CA LEU A 7 -4.53 -26.50 17.45
C LEU A 7 -4.73 -25.28 18.36
N LEU A 8 -4.27 -25.36 19.62
CA LEU A 8 -4.29 -24.22 20.54
C LEU A 8 -3.48 -23.01 20.03
N LYS A 9 -2.39 -23.22 19.28
CA LYS A 9 -1.66 -22.13 18.61
C LYS A 9 -2.49 -21.43 17.53
N LEU A 10 -3.40 -22.11 16.86
CA LEU A 10 -4.28 -21.50 15.86
C LEU A 10 -5.40 -20.64 16.50
N PHE A 11 -5.67 -20.83 17.79
CA PHE A 11 -6.60 -20.00 18.57
C PHE A 11 -5.91 -18.82 19.26
N ASP A 12 -4.60 -18.66 19.05
CA ASP A 12 -3.87 -17.49 19.50
C ASP A 12 -4.43 -16.24 18.78
N PRO A 13 -4.88 -15.21 19.54
CA PRO A 13 -5.45 -13.98 18.96
C PRO A 13 -4.60 -13.37 17.84
N ASP A 14 -3.27 -13.46 17.96
CA ASP A 14 -2.33 -12.89 16.99
C ASP A 14 -2.30 -13.69 15.68
N ILE A 15 -2.45 -15.02 15.75
CA ILE A 15 -2.55 -15.88 14.56
C ILE A 15 -3.91 -15.70 13.89
N ILE A 16 -4.99 -15.55 14.66
CA ILE A 16 -6.32 -15.26 14.10
C ILE A 16 -6.31 -13.90 13.39
N ALA A 17 -5.72 -12.86 13.97
CA ALA A 17 -5.63 -11.54 13.36
C ALA A 17 -4.80 -11.57 12.06
N SER A 18 -3.62 -12.19 12.10
CA SER A 18 -2.72 -12.35 10.94
C SER A 18 -3.37 -13.17 9.81
N THR A 19 -4.07 -14.25 10.16
CA THR A 19 -4.80 -15.10 9.20
C THR A 19 -6.02 -14.36 8.64
N ARG A 20 -6.70 -13.53 9.44
CA ARG A 20 -7.73 -12.60 8.96
C ARG A 20 -7.16 -11.68 7.91
N GLU A 21 -6.07 -10.96 8.20
CA GLU A 21 -5.45 -10.03 7.24
C GLU A 21 -5.03 -10.74 5.95
N HIS A 22 -4.49 -11.96 6.05
CA HIS A 22 -4.15 -12.78 4.88
C HIS A 22 -5.38 -13.22 4.06
N MET A 23 -6.45 -13.68 4.71
CA MET A 23 -7.70 -14.05 4.06
C MET A 23 -8.42 -12.82 3.48
N HIS A 24 -8.34 -11.66 4.14
CA HIS A 24 -8.94 -10.41 3.70
C HIS A 24 -8.34 -9.91 2.38
N ARG A 25 -7.03 -10.10 2.16
CA ARG A 25 -6.39 -9.81 0.86
C ARG A 25 -6.83 -10.75 -0.26
N ALA A 26 -7.14 -12.01 0.08
CA ALA A 26 -7.59 -13.01 -0.88
C ALA A 26 -9.03 -12.75 -1.37
N LEU A 27 -9.88 -12.19 -0.51
CA LEU A 27 -11.29 -11.91 -0.84
C LEU A 27 -11.50 -10.59 -1.63
N HIS A 28 -10.59 -9.62 -1.52
CA HIS A 28 -10.63 -8.36 -2.26
C HIS A 28 -9.30 -8.07 -2.98
N PRO A 29 -8.95 -8.84 -4.02
CA PRO A 29 -7.65 -8.71 -4.67
C PRO A 29 -7.53 -7.37 -5.42
N ILE A 30 -6.57 -6.56 -5.01
CA ILE A 30 -6.21 -5.32 -5.69
C ILE A 30 -5.03 -5.58 -6.62
N SER A 31 -5.19 -5.23 -7.90
CA SER A 31 -4.13 -5.39 -8.89
C SER A 31 -3.04 -4.34 -8.71
N ALA A 32 -2.03 -4.66 -7.89
CA ALA A 32 -0.82 -3.85 -7.77
C ALA A 32 -0.12 -3.63 -9.12
N ARG A 33 -0.21 -4.62 -10.03
CA ARG A 33 0.28 -4.51 -11.41
C ARG A 33 -0.42 -3.38 -12.16
N LYS A 34 -1.75 -3.26 -12.06
CA LYS A 34 -2.50 -2.19 -12.73
C LYS A 34 -2.07 -0.82 -12.22
N ILE A 35 -1.98 -0.64 -10.90
CA ILE A 35 -1.56 0.61 -10.27
C ILE A 35 -0.11 0.97 -10.67
N HIS A 36 0.78 -0.03 -10.74
CA HIS A 36 2.15 0.16 -11.19
C HIS A 36 2.22 0.62 -12.65
N VAL A 37 1.48 -0.02 -13.55
CA VAL A 37 1.41 0.38 -14.97
C VAL A 37 0.85 1.79 -15.12
N GLU A 38 -0.16 2.16 -14.32
CA GLU A 38 -0.69 3.53 -14.31
C GLU A 38 0.37 4.54 -13.84
N LEU A 39 1.15 4.23 -12.80
CA LEU A 39 2.22 5.11 -12.32
C LEU A 39 3.30 5.33 -13.39
N GLU A 40 3.76 4.27 -14.06
CA GLU A 40 4.80 4.39 -15.09
C GLU A 40 4.32 5.21 -16.31
N ARG A 41 3.01 5.31 -16.52
CA ARG A 41 2.41 6.15 -17.56
C ARG A 41 2.15 7.60 -17.10
N ASP A 42 2.26 7.88 -15.81
CA ASP A 42 1.99 9.22 -15.27
C ASP A 42 3.11 10.20 -15.64
N LYS A 43 2.75 11.31 -16.29
CA LYS A 43 3.69 12.36 -16.68
C LYS A 43 4.37 13.01 -15.48
N SER A 44 3.66 13.13 -14.35
CA SER A 44 4.17 13.71 -13.10
C SER A 44 5.30 12.86 -12.52
N TRP A 45 5.16 11.53 -12.63
CA TRP A 45 6.19 10.59 -12.20
C TRP A 45 7.45 10.69 -13.06
N ASN A 46 7.29 10.80 -14.38
CA ASN A 46 8.41 10.99 -15.30
C ASN A 46 9.14 12.32 -15.04
N ALA A 47 8.41 13.41 -14.80
CA ALA A 47 8.99 14.69 -14.42
C ALA A 47 9.79 14.60 -13.10
N LEU A 48 9.28 13.85 -12.12
CA LEU A 48 9.98 13.63 -10.85
C LEU A 48 11.30 12.87 -11.05
N ARG A 49 11.29 11.82 -11.87
CA ARG A 49 12.51 11.05 -12.22
C ARG A 49 13.55 11.89 -12.97
N GLN A 50 13.11 12.81 -13.81
CA GLN A 50 14.02 13.75 -14.49
C GLN A 50 14.63 14.75 -13.50
N LYS A 51 13.85 15.25 -12.54
CA LYS A 51 14.32 16.16 -11.50
C LYS A 51 15.29 15.51 -10.52
N TYR A 52 15.11 14.21 -10.24
CA TYR A 52 15.94 13.44 -9.32
C TYR A 52 16.48 12.17 -10.00
N PRO A 53 17.49 12.30 -10.87
CA PRO A 53 18.03 11.18 -11.64
C PRO A 53 18.72 10.12 -10.76
N ARG A 54 18.78 8.89 -11.28
CA ARG A 54 19.43 7.76 -10.59
C ARG A 54 20.94 8.00 -10.53
N GLY A 55 21.52 8.05 -9.32
CA GLY A 55 22.95 8.30 -9.13
C GLY A 55 23.32 8.88 -7.76
N VAL A 56 22.38 9.51 -7.07
CA VAL A 56 22.53 9.91 -5.66
C VAL A 56 22.16 8.69 -4.80
N LYS A 57 23.10 8.16 -3.99
CA LYS A 57 22.98 6.89 -3.23
C LYS A 57 21.65 6.69 -2.50
N GLU A 58 20.99 7.76 -2.04
CA GLU A 58 19.72 7.69 -1.31
C GLU A 58 18.47 7.56 -2.22
N VAL A 59 18.51 8.07 -3.45
CA VAL A 59 17.38 8.00 -4.40
C VAL A 59 17.19 6.58 -4.96
N HIS A 60 18.25 5.77 -4.95
CA HIS A 60 18.22 4.37 -5.40
C HIS A 60 17.26 3.49 -4.58
N ARG A 61 17.08 3.77 -3.29
CA ARG A 61 16.16 2.99 -2.43
C ARG A 61 14.73 3.02 -2.98
N PHE A 62 14.34 4.12 -3.61
CA PHE A 62 12.98 4.32 -4.08
C PHE A 62 12.80 4.10 -5.58
N GLY A 63 13.85 3.69 -6.30
CA GLY A 63 13.79 3.51 -7.76
C GLY A 63 12.95 2.32 -8.21
N ASP A 64 12.78 1.30 -7.37
CA ASP A 64 11.97 0.11 -7.67
C ASP A 64 10.48 0.38 -7.41
N THR A 65 9.84 1.02 -8.39
CA THR A 65 8.40 1.33 -8.34
C THR A 65 7.54 0.10 -8.19
N LYS A 66 7.93 -1.03 -8.81
CA LYS A 66 7.16 -2.27 -8.77
C LYS A 66 7.12 -2.81 -7.34
N PHE A 67 8.27 -2.87 -6.68
CA PHE A 67 8.37 -3.27 -5.28
C PHE A 67 7.54 -2.36 -4.38
N TRP A 68 7.74 -1.03 -4.48
CA TRP A 68 7.07 -0.08 -3.60
C TRP A 68 5.56 0.00 -3.82
N ILE A 69 5.07 -0.11 -5.06
CA ILE A 69 3.63 -0.17 -5.33
C ILE A 69 3.03 -1.44 -4.73
N LYS A 70 3.64 -2.61 -4.94
CA LYS A 70 3.15 -3.86 -4.36
C LYS A 70 3.06 -3.76 -2.83
N ARG A 71 4.14 -3.32 -2.18
CA ARG A 71 4.21 -3.18 -0.73
C ARG A 71 3.16 -2.22 -0.17
N ASN A 72 2.89 -1.11 -0.87
CA ASN A 72 1.93 -0.13 -0.41
C ASN A 72 0.47 -0.50 -0.71
N VAL A 73 0.20 -1.33 -1.72
CA VAL A 73 -1.11 -1.96 -1.91
C VAL A 73 -1.41 -2.91 -0.75
N GLU A 74 -0.46 -3.76 -0.37
CA GLU A 74 -0.61 -4.65 0.80
C GLU A 74 -0.92 -3.84 2.06
N ARG A 75 -0.14 -2.78 2.34
CA ARG A 75 -0.38 -1.89 3.48
C ARG A 75 -1.74 -1.19 3.45
N ALA A 76 -2.19 -0.76 2.27
CA ALA A 76 -3.48 -0.12 2.13
C ALA A 76 -4.64 -1.10 2.40
N GLN A 77 -4.49 -2.36 2.00
CA GLN A 77 -5.45 -3.44 2.29
C GLN A 77 -5.45 -3.82 3.78
N ASP A 78 -4.28 -3.90 4.41
CA ASP A 78 -4.14 -4.14 5.85
C ASP A 78 -4.84 -3.01 6.66
N LEU A 79 -4.80 -1.77 6.13
CA LEU A 79 -5.53 -0.62 6.69
C LEU A 79 -7.01 -0.55 6.26
N SER A 80 -7.48 -1.50 5.45
CA SER A 80 -8.83 -1.56 4.90
C SER A 80 -9.24 -0.29 4.13
N LEU A 81 -8.30 0.38 3.46
CA LEU A 81 -8.60 1.62 2.73
C LEU A 81 -9.47 1.39 1.48
N ASP A 82 -9.45 0.17 0.95
CA ASP A 82 -10.20 -0.29 -0.21
C ASP A 82 -11.67 -0.65 0.10
N ARG A 83 -11.99 -0.86 1.38
CA ARG A 83 -13.27 -1.44 1.82
C ARG A 83 -13.90 -0.75 3.03
N GLY A 84 -13.14 0.09 3.73
CA GLY A 84 -13.57 0.80 4.92
C GLY A 84 -14.12 2.20 4.63
N PRO A 85 -14.66 2.88 5.67
CA PRO A 85 -15.09 4.27 5.54
C PRO A 85 -13.91 5.18 5.18
N ARG A 86 -14.20 6.35 4.60
CA ARG A 86 -13.19 7.38 4.30
C ARG A 86 -12.34 7.69 5.54
N ARG A 87 -11.01 7.73 5.34
CA ARG A 87 -10.05 8.09 6.38
C ARG A 87 -9.22 9.30 5.98
N TYR A 88 -8.79 10.09 6.97
CA TYR A 88 -7.77 11.11 6.80
C TYR A 88 -6.40 10.47 6.99
N ILE A 89 -5.54 10.59 5.98
CA ILE A 89 -4.22 9.96 5.97
C ILE A 89 -3.15 11.04 6.00
N LEU A 90 -2.25 10.93 6.98
CA LEU A 90 -0.99 11.68 7.07
C LEU A 90 0.15 10.68 6.86
N ASP A 91 0.95 10.89 5.81
CA ASP A 91 2.07 10.02 5.46
C ASP A 91 3.39 10.75 5.78
N LEU A 92 4.02 10.38 6.90
CA LEU A 92 5.26 11.00 7.39
C LEU A 92 6.47 10.27 6.80
N GLY A 93 7.44 11.03 6.28
CA GLY A 93 8.66 10.44 5.69
C GLY A 93 8.38 9.58 4.45
N CYS A 94 7.34 9.92 3.68
CA CYS A 94 6.79 9.09 2.61
C CYS A 94 7.69 8.84 1.38
N GLY A 95 8.88 9.45 1.35
CA GLY A 95 9.77 9.40 0.19
C GLY A 95 9.06 10.00 -1.05
N PRO A 96 9.00 9.29 -2.19
CA PRO A 96 8.32 9.78 -3.39
C PRO A 96 6.78 9.78 -3.32
N GLY A 97 6.17 9.37 -2.21
CA GLY A 97 4.71 9.41 -2.02
C GLY A 97 3.95 8.19 -2.56
N TYR A 98 4.59 7.02 -2.65
CA TYR A 98 3.96 5.79 -3.15
C TYR A 98 2.70 5.38 -2.38
N PHE A 99 2.71 5.51 -1.04
CA PHE A 99 1.56 5.11 -0.23
C PHE A 99 0.37 6.04 -0.44
N ILE A 100 0.58 7.37 -0.43
CA ILE A 100 -0.48 8.33 -0.80
C ILE A 100 -1.02 8.06 -2.20
N TYR A 101 -0.15 7.80 -3.19
CA TYR A 101 -0.59 7.49 -4.56
C TYR A 101 -1.51 6.26 -4.59
N VAL A 102 -1.13 5.17 -3.91
CA VAL A 102 -1.97 3.98 -3.76
C VAL A 102 -3.26 4.29 -3.01
N ALA A 103 -3.19 4.98 -1.87
CA ALA A 103 -4.37 5.32 -1.07
C ALA A 103 -5.39 6.17 -1.84
N GLN A 104 -4.94 7.05 -2.74
CA GLN A 104 -5.83 7.82 -3.61
C GLN A 104 -6.53 6.97 -4.68
N LYS A 105 -5.93 5.84 -5.08
CA LYS A 105 -6.51 4.91 -6.04
C LYS A 105 -7.50 3.93 -5.40
N LEU A 106 -7.34 3.67 -4.09
CA LEU A 106 -8.12 2.67 -3.36
C LEU A 106 -9.20 3.28 -2.47
N GLY A 107 -8.92 4.42 -1.84
CA GLY A 107 -9.85 5.10 -0.94
C GLY A 107 -10.86 5.97 -1.70
N PRO A 108 -12.00 6.34 -1.09
CA PRO A 108 -12.97 7.21 -1.73
C PRO A 108 -12.41 8.63 -1.90
N GLN A 109 -12.16 9.02 -3.16
CA GLN A 109 -11.59 10.28 -3.68
C GLN A 109 -11.51 11.46 -2.69
N ARG A 110 -10.33 12.05 -2.48
CA ARG A 110 -10.18 13.31 -1.75
C ARG A 110 -11.00 14.41 -2.44
N ARG A 111 -12.00 15.01 -1.78
CA ARG A 111 -12.41 16.39 -2.12
C ARG A 111 -11.23 17.27 -1.70
N ARG A 112 -10.65 18.04 -2.64
CA ARG A 112 -9.70 19.09 -2.28
C ARG A 112 -10.39 20.00 -1.25
N PRO A 113 -9.70 20.45 -0.19
CA PRO A 113 -10.27 21.47 0.69
C PRO A 113 -10.65 22.66 -0.19
N ARG A 114 -11.95 22.99 -0.23
CA ARG A 114 -12.37 24.32 -0.66
C ARG A 114 -11.98 25.22 0.49
N TYR A 115 -10.84 25.88 0.39
CA TYR A 115 -10.67 27.12 1.13
C TYR A 115 -11.77 28.06 0.63
N ARG A 116 -12.69 28.40 1.54
CA ARG A 116 -13.65 29.48 1.36
C ARG A 116 -12.97 30.76 1.82
#